data_AF-A0A0D3LFW7-F1
#
_entry.id   AF-A0A0D3LFW7-F1
#
_cell.length_a   1.000
_cell.length_b   1.000
_cell.length_c   1.000
_cell.angle_alpha   90.00
_cell.angle_beta   90.00
_cell.angle_gamma   90.00
#
_symmetry.space_group_name_H-M   'P 1'
#
loop_
_entity.id
_entity.type
_entity.pdbx_description
1 polymer ?
#
loop_
_entity_poly.entity_id
_entity_poly.type
_entity_poly.pdbx_seq_one_letter_code
_entity_poly.pdbx_strand_id
1 'polypeptide(L)'
;MKYQFSFLVLCLFVVYGCREEVEPIPDVVHQIELDKSFSLVPPEKARYNELNMQILGITDDRCPPGEACKQEGGEAVVILSVQTDGKSEQLTLTLNNPDVDGLHTVVLGDYRYTLERVTHTKIPFNFEVGLLVSKP
;
A
#
# COMPACT_ATOMS: atom_id res chain seq x y z
N MET A 1 -62.21 -33.34 28.42
CA MET A 1 -61.54 -32.82 27.21
C MET A 1 -60.09 -32.53 27.59
N LYS A 2 -59.13 -33.43 27.33
CA LYS A 2 -58.13 -33.40 26.22
C LYS A 2 -57.57 -31.98 26.04
N TYR A 3 -56.27 -31.69 26.19
CA TYR A 3 -55.15 -32.15 25.35
C TYR A 3 -53.80 -32.25 26.10
N GLN A 4 -53.09 -33.36 25.90
CA GLN A 4 -51.64 -33.50 26.05
C GLN A 4 -50.94 -32.74 24.91
N PHE A 5 -49.94 -31.92 25.24
CA PHE A 5 -48.91 -31.49 24.29
C PHE A 5 -47.59 -32.17 24.67
N SER A 6 -47.41 -33.40 24.19
CA SER A 6 -46.08 -33.85 23.76
C SER A 6 -45.72 -33.04 22.51
N PHE A 7 -44.45 -32.71 22.35
CA PHE A 7 -43.66 -32.88 21.13
C PHE A 7 -42.51 -31.88 21.06
N LEU A 8 -41.33 -32.50 21.06
CA LEU A 8 -40.19 -32.12 20.24
C LEU A 8 -39.40 -30.87 20.67
N VAL A 9 -38.42 -31.17 21.52
CA VAL A 9 -37.04 -30.70 21.38
C VAL A 9 -36.69 -30.50 19.91
N LEU A 10 -36.78 -29.25 19.44
CA LEU A 10 -36.24 -28.84 18.16
C LEU A 10 -34.92 -28.11 18.44
N CYS A 11 -33.87 -28.91 18.67
CA CYS A 11 -32.50 -28.47 18.49
C CYS A 11 -32.30 -28.14 17.00
N LEU A 12 -32.78 -26.97 16.57
CA LEU A 12 -32.43 -26.40 15.28
C LEU A 12 -31.01 -25.84 15.41
N PHE A 13 -30.06 -26.75 15.20
CA PHE A 13 -28.84 -26.54 14.42
C PHE A 13 -28.38 -25.08 14.35
N VAL A 14 -27.62 -24.69 15.37
CA VAL A 14 -26.65 -23.62 15.26
C VAL A 14 -25.56 -24.11 14.30
N VAL A 15 -25.83 -24.08 13.00
CA VAL A 15 -24.79 -24.15 11.98
C VAL A 15 -24.13 -22.78 12.00
N TYR A 16 -23.27 -22.56 13.00
CA TYR A 16 -22.19 -21.59 12.89
C TYR A 16 -21.41 -22.03 11.66
N GLY A 17 -21.69 -21.39 10.52
CA GLY A 17 -20.73 -21.33 9.44
C GLY A 17 -19.47 -20.76 10.07
N CYS A 18 -18.43 -21.59 10.21
CA CYS A 18 -17.08 -21.09 10.38
C CYS A 18 -16.82 -20.21 9.17
N ARG A 19 -17.05 -18.91 9.32
CA ARG A 19 -16.47 -17.90 8.45
C ARG A 19 -14.97 -18.17 8.54
N GLU A 20 -14.39 -18.67 7.46
CA GLU A 20 -12.95 -18.82 7.31
C GLU A 20 -12.34 -17.49 7.78
N GLU A 21 -11.72 -17.52 8.95
CA GLU A 21 -10.97 -16.38 9.47
C GLU A 21 -9.76 -16.28 8.55
N VAL A 22 -9.89 -15.45 7.52
CA VAL A 22 -8.80 -15.17 6.59
C VAL A 22 -7.63 -14.72 7.45
N GLU A 23 -6.58 -15.54 7.54
CA GLU A 23 -5.39 -15.19 8.29
C GLU A 23 -4.90 -13.83 7.79
N PRO A 24 -4.64 -12.86 8.68
CA PRO A 24 -4.14 -11.56 8.27
C PRO A 24 -2.82 -11.79 7.53
N ILE A 25 -2.74 -11.34 6.27
CA ILE A 25 -1.50 -11.37 5.49
C ILE A 25 -0.45 -10.63 6.31
N PRO A 26 0.71 -11.27 6.62
CA PRO A 26 1.73 -10.64 7.42
C PRO A 26 2.21 -9.34 6.75
N ASP A 27 2.34 -8.27 7.54
CA ASP A 27 2.93 -7.01 7.07
C ASP A 27 4.34 -7.29 6.54
N VAL A 28 4.53 -7.16 5.23
CA VAL A 28 5.86 -7.29 4.62
C VAL A 28 6.62 -5.98 4.87
N VAL A 29 7.71 -6.07 5.63
CA VAL A 29 8.57 -4.94 5.99
C VAL A 29 9.97 -5.14 5.42
N HIS A 30 10.37 -4.29 4.47
CA HIS A 30 11.69 -4.28 3.87
C HIS A 30 12.65 -3.42 4.69
N GLN A 31 13.81 -3.98 5.06
CA GLN A 31 14.92 -3.18 5.58
C GLN A 31 15.64 -2.51 4.42
N ILE A 32 15.81 -1.19 4.47
CA ILE A 32 16.47 -0.43 3.41
C ILE A 32 17.83 0.10 3.87
N GLU A 33 18.63 0.52 2.92
CA GLU A 33 19.89 1.23 3.13
C GLU A 33 19.71 2.68 2.63
N LEU A 34 20.31 3.65 3.31
CA LEU A 34 20.36 5.02 2.79
C LEU A 34 21.21 5.07 1.52
N ASP A 35 20.93 6.06 0.67
CA ASP A 35 21.64 6.34 -0.58
C ASP A 35 21.58 5.20 -1.61
N LYS A 36 20.65 4.25 -1.41
CA LYS A 36 20.39 3.14 -2.31
C LYS A 36 18.91 3.10 -2.69
N SER A 37 18.65 3.04 -3.99
CA SER A 37 17.29 2.90 -4.51
C SER A 37 16.68 1.57 -4.09
N PHE A 38 15.39 1.60 -3.75
CA PHE A 38 14.58 0.43 -3.44
C PHE A 38 13.21 0.58 -4.07
N SER A 39 12.38 -0.47 -3.99
CA SER A 39 11.03 -0.42 -4.54
C SER A 39 10.03 -1.03 -3.57
N LEU A 40 8.83 -0.46 -3.57
CA LEU A 40 7.73 -0.87 -2.70
C LEU A 40 6.49 -1.15 -3.54
N VAL A 41 5.83 -2.26 -3.24
CA VAL A 41 4.52 -2.60 -3.78
C VAL A 41 3.49 -2.49 -2.66
N PRO A 42 2.47 -1.62 -2.72
CA PRO A 42 1.45 -1.57 -1.66
C PRO A 42 0.81 -2.96 -1.41
N PRO A 43 0.60 -3.37 -0.15
CA PRO A 43 0.72 -2.61 1.09
C PRO A 43 2.07 -2.69 1.81
N GLU A 44 3.16 -3.08 1.13
CA GLU A 44 4.50 -3.23 1.73
C GLU A 44 5.00 -1.96 2.44
N LYS A 45 5.84 -2.18 3.44
CA LYS A 45 6.46 -1.13 4.26
C LYS A 45 7.98 -1.17 4.08
N ALA A 46 8.62 -0.02 4.21
CA ALA A 46 10.08 0.09 4.30
C ALA A 46 10.50 0.60 5.68
N ARG A 47 11.67 0.16 6.16
CA ARG A 47 12.22 0.57 7.45
C ARG A 47 13.71 0.83 7.38
N TYR A 48 14.15 1.87 8.07
CA TYR A 48 15.55 2.19 8.35
C TYR A 48 15.68 2.67 9.80
N ASN A 49 16.27 1.88 10.70
CA ASN A 49 16.31 2.20 12.14
C ASN A 49 14.90 2.52 12.71
N GLU A 50 14.70 3.70 13.27
CA GLU A 50 13.41 4.25 13.73
C GLU A 50 12.50 4.78 12.62
N LEU A 51 13.00 5.00 11.41
CA LEU A 51 12.23 5.46 10.25
C LEU A 51 11.39 4.32 9.69
N ASN A 52 10.07 4.51 9.62
CA ASN A 52 9.14 3.59 8.96
C ASN A 52 8.41 4.32 7.85
N MET A 53 8.19 3.65 6.73
CA MET A 53 7.57 4.23 5.54
C MET A 53 6.54 3.27 4.97
N GLN A 54 5.44 3.83 4.47
CA GLN A 54 4.36 3.07 3.86
C GLN A 54 3.69 3.92 2.78
N ILE A 55 3.37 3.31 1.64
CA ILE A 55 2.55 3.97 0.62
C ILE A 55 1.09 3.90 1.04
N LEU A 56 0.44 5.05 1.19
CA LEU A 56 -0.98 5.17 1.55
C LEU A 56 -1.89 5.22 0.32
N GLY A 57 -1.39 5.76 -0.79
CA GLY A 57 -2.19 5.93 -1.99
C GLY A 57 -1.33 6.26 -3.21
N ILE A 58 -1.80 5.83 -4.37
CA ILE A 58 -1.19 6.11 -5.66
C ILE A 58 -2.31 6.51 -6.61
N THR A 59 -2.13 7.61 -7.30
CA THR A 59 -2.99 8.05 -8.42
C THR A 59 -2.11 8.18 -9.64
N ASP A 60 -2.56 7.65 -10.76
CA ASP A 60 -1.79 7.66 -12.00
C ASP A 60 -2.74 7.87 -13.19
N ASP A 61 -2.60 9.02 -13.85
CA ASP A 61 -3.49 9.45 -14.92
C ASP A 61 -3.33 8.63 -16.21
N ARG A 62 -2.27 7.83 -16.31
CA ARG A 62 -2.05 6.90 -17.42
C ARG A 62 -3.00 5.71 -17.34
N CYS A 63 -3.47 5.35 -16.15
CA CYS A 63 -4.33 4.19 -15.92
C CYS A 63 -5.68 4.57 -15.29
N PRO A 64 -6.56 5.25 -16.05
CA PRO A 64 -7.87 5.60 -15.55
C PRO A 64 -8.74 4.36 -15.28
N PRO A 65 -9.65 4.41 -14.29
CA PRO A 65 -10.54 3.30 -13.98
C PRO A 65 -11.41 2.90 -15.18
N GLY A 66 -11.39 1.62 -15.53
CA GLY A 66 -12.21 1.06 -16.61
C GLY A 66 -11.65 1.26 -18.01
N GLU A 67 -10.44 1.81 -18.14
CA GLU A 67 -9.77 2.05 -19.41
C GLU A 67 -8.41 1.33 -19.48
N ALA A 68 -7.83 1.26 -20.68
CA ALA A 68 -6.50 0.70 -20.87
C ALA A 68 -5.42 1.71 -20.44
N CYS A 69 -4.38 1.21 -19.77
CA CYS A 69 -3.23 2.01 -19.38
C CYS A 69 -2.47 2.56 -20.60
N LYS A 70 -2.23 3.87 -20.60
CA LYS A 70 -1.28 4.55 -21.49
C LYS A 70 0.15 4.19 -21.08
N GLN A 71 1.03 4.05 -22.06
CA GLN A 71 2.41 3.61 -21.85
C GLN A 71 3.41 4.77 -21.70
N GLU A 72 3.00 6.01 -22.00
CA GLU A 72 3.90 7.17 -21.99
C GLU A 72 3.12 8.43 -21.61
N GLY A 73 3.85 9.42 -21.10
CA GLY A 73 3.30 10.70 -20.65
C GLY A 73 2.69 10.65 -19.26
N GLY A 74 1.97 11.70 -18.88
CA GLY A 74 1.13 11.70 -17.68
C GLY A 74 1.82 12.10 -16.37
N GLU A 75 1.06 11.99 -15.30
CA GLU A 75 1.41 12.34 -13.93
C GLU A 75 1.02 11.19 -12.98
N ALA A 76 1.97 10.79 -12.15
CA ALA A 76 1.74 9.88 -11.04
C ALA A 76 1.94 10.62 -9.70
N VAL A 77 0.98 10.49 -8.80
CA VAL A 77 1.02 11.06 -7.45
C VAL A 77 1.07 9.92 -6.44
N VAL A 78 2.07 9.94 -5.57
CA VAL A 78 2.28 8.97 -4.50
C VAL A 78 2.13 9.67 -3.15
N ILE A 79 1.28 9.13 -2.28
CA ILE A 79 1.13 9.56 -0.89
C ILE A 79 1.90 8.58 -0.01
N LEU A 80 3.00 9.05 0.56
CA LEU A 80 3.88 8.27 1.42
C LEU A 80 3.66 8.69 2.88
N SER A 81 3.29 7.75 3.75
CA SER A 81 3.37 7.93 5.20
C SER A 81 4.82 7.70 5.64
N VAL A 82 5.32 8.59 6.46
CA VAL A 82 6.64 8.52 7.08
C VAL A 82 6.47 8.65 8.59
N GLN A 83 7.02 7.70 9.34
CA GLN A 83 6.98 7.70 10.80
C GLN A 83 8.39 7.67 11.38
N THR A 84 8.69 8.62 12.26
CA THR A 84 9.96 8.73 12.98
C THR A 84 9.69 9.22 14.41
N ASP A 85 10.37 8.64 15.41
CA ASP A 85 10.22 9.01 16.82
C ASP A 85 8.77 9.11 17.33
N GLY A 86 7.90 8.22 16.81
CA GLY A 86 6.47 8.18 17.15
C GLY A 86 5.60 9.26 16.49
N LYS A 87 6.17 10.16 15.68
CA LYS A 87 5.42 11.11 14.84
C LYS A 87 5.19 10.52 13.46
N SER A 88 3.98 10.70 12.93
CA SER A 88 3.63 10.30 11.57
C SER A 88 3.33 11.53 10.73
N GLU A 89 3.93 11.60 9.55
CA GLU A 89 3.78 12.67 8.57
C GLU A 89 3.48 12.08 7.19
N GLN A 90 2.78 12.83 6.35
CA GLN A 90 2.45 12.40 4.99
C GLN A 90 3.19 13.28 3.99
N LEU A 91 3.83 12.63 3.01
CA LEU A 91 4.52 13.26 1.91
C LEU A 91 3.76 12.99 0.61
N THR A 92 3.50 14.04 -0.16
CA THR A 92 2.99 13.93 -1.52
C THR A 92 4.14 14.06 -2.48
N LEU A 93 4.39 13.01 -3.26
CA LEU A 93 5.44 12.94 -4.27
C LEU A 93 4.79 12.86 -5.65
N THR A 94 5.16 13.75 -6.57
CA THR A 94 4.58 13.83 -7.91
C THR A 94 5.63 13.58 -8.97
N LEU A 95 5.39 12.62 -9.85
CA LEU A 95 6.27 12.28 -10.96
C LEU A 95 5.59 12.64 -12.29
N ASN A 96 6.22 13.53 -13.05
CA ASN A 96 5.83 13.80 -14.43
C ASN A 96 6.54 12.80 -15.35
N ASN A 97 5.81 12.20 -16.29
CA ASN A 97 6.32 11.15 -17.20
C ASN A 97 7.00 9.99 -16.44
N PRO A 98 6.28 9.30 -15.56
CA PRO A 98 6.80 8.26 -14.65
C PRO A 98 7.53 7.05 -15.30
N ASP A 99 7.51 6.88 -16.63
CA ASP A 99 8.20 5.80 -17.36
C ASP A 99 9.63 6.15 -17.85
N VAL A 100 10.03 7.43 -17.83
CA VAL A 100 11.23 7.92 -18.55
C VAL A 100 12.38 8.30 -17.61
N ASP A 101 12.34 7.86 -16.34
CA ASP A 101 13.20 8.35 -15.24
C ASP A 101 12.87 9.79 -14.83
N GLY A 102 11.80 9.93 -14.05
CA GLY A 102 11.50 11.18 -13.35
C GLY A 102 12.22 11.22 -12.01
N LEU A 103 12.52 12.43 -11.51
CA LEU A 103 12.99 12.60 -10.13
C LEU A 103 12.14 13.68 -9.47
N HIS A 104 11.50 13.32 -8.37
CA HIS A 104 10.87 14.29 -7.49
C HIS A 104 11.34 14.12 -6.06
N THR A 105 11.92 15.19 -5.52
CA THR A 105 12.59 15.15 -4.22
C THR A 105 11.89 16.05 -3.23
N VAL A 106 11.59 15.50 -2.05
CA VAL A 106 11.06 16.24 -0.89
C VAL A 106 11.97 16.01 0.31
N VAL A 107 12.21 17.06 1.09
CA VAL A 107 12.99 16.99 2.33
C VAL A 107 12.01 17.05 3.51
N LEU A 108 12.12 16.09 4.43
CA LEU A 108 11.37 16.07 5.68
C LEU A 108 12.28 15.66 6.83
N GLY A 109 12.37 16.53 7.84
CA GLY A 109 13.30 16.36 8.95
C GLY A 109 14.74 16.22 8.44
N ASP A 110 15.40 15.14 8.86
CA ASP A 110 16.80 14.85 8.50
C ASP A 110 16.93 13.97 7.25
N TYR A 111 15.88 13.80 6.46
CA TYR A 111 15.87 12.88 5.32
C TYR A 111 15.37 13.56 4.05
N ARG A 112 15.96 13.14 2.93
CA ARG A 112 15.57 13.49 1.57
C ARG A 112 14.96 12.25 0.93
N TYR A 113 13.71 12.38 0.47
CA TYR A 113 12.92 11.33 -0.18
C TYR A 113 12.80 11.66 -1.66
N THR A 114 13.28 10.78 -2.52
CA THR A 114 13.22 10.94 -3.96
C THR A 114 12.35 9.84 -4.55
N LEU A 115 11.30 10.25 -5.27
CA LEU A 115 10.49 9.39 -6.11
C LEU A 115 11.18 9.28 -7.47
N GLU A 116 11.60 8.07 -7.84
CA GLU A 116 12.38 7.80 -9.04
C GLU A 116 11.54 7.19 -10.17
N ARG A 117 10.55 6.35 -9.82
CA ARG A 117 9.69 5.69 -10.80
C ARG A 117 8.37 5.26 -10.19
N VAL A 118 7.34 5.19 -11.03
CA VAL A 118 6.05 4.56 -10.70
C VAL A 118 5.68 3.65 -11.88
N THR A 119 5.72 2.35 -11.67
CA THR A 119 5.48 1.35 -12.71
C THR A 119 4.27 0.49 -12.40
N HIS A 120 3.56 0.08 -13.45
CA HIS A 120 2.40 -0.81 -13.36
C HIS A 120 2.85 -2.26 -13.58
N THR A 121 2.60 -3.14 -12.63
CA THR A 121 2.86 -4.57 -12.80
C THR A 121 1.61 -5.30 -13.29
N LYS A 122 1.79 -6.34 -14.11
CA LYS A 122 0.67 -7.08 -14.71
C LYS A 122 0.08 -8.09 -13.71
N ILE A 123 -1.11 -7.75 -13.22
CA ILE A 123 -2.14 -8.57 -12.56
C ILE A 123 -1.79 -9.09 -11.14
N PRO A 124 -2.63 -8.77 -10.13
CA PRO A 124 -3.63 -7.69 -10.13
C PRO A 124 -2.92 -6.33 -10.30
N PHE A 125 -3.64 -5.26 -10.67
CA PHE A 125 -3.05 -3.92 -10.88
C PHE A 125 -2.30 -3.47 -9.63
N ASN A 126 -1.01 -3.77 -9.60
CA ASN A 126 -0.13 -3.49 -8.49
C ASN A 126 0.88 -2.47 -9.00
N PHE A 127 0.96 -1.38 -8.29
CA PHE A 127 1.96 -0.37 -8.53
C PHE A 127 3.25 -0.76 -7.85
N GLU A 128 4.36 -0.58 -8.53
CA GLU A 128 5.69 -0.63 -7.96
C GLU A 128 6.25 0.79 -7.95
N VAL A 129 6.62 1.28 -6.77
CA VAL A 129 7.12 2.63 -6.57
C VAL A 129 8.60 2.55 -6.23
N GLY A 130 9.44 3.14 -7.07
CA GLY A 130 10.88 3.26 -6.83
C GLY A 130 11.19 4.51 -6.01
N LEU A 131 11.89 4.31 -4.89
CA LEU A 131 12.23 5.35 -3.94
C LEU A 131 13.73 5.32 -3.63
N LEU A 132 14.28 6.50 -3.35
CA LEU A 132 15.60 6.69 -2.79
C LEU A 132 15.47 7.57 -1.53
N VAL A 133 16.06 7.13 -0.43
CA VAL A 133 16.13 7.91 0.81
C VAL A 133 17.60 8.22 1.12
N SER A 134 17.90 9.49 1.32
CA SER A 134 19.25 10.02 1.56
C SER A 134 19.25 11.03 2.71
N LYS A 135 20.44 11.45 3.16
CA LYS A 135 20.60 12.63 4.01
C LYS A 135 20.71 13.90 3.14
N PRO A 136 20.17 15.05 3.58
CA PRO A 136 20.19 16.29 2.81
C PRO A 136 21.61 16.81 2.53
#